data_AF-A0A8H7C5C5-F1
#
_entry.id   AF-A0A8H7C5C5-F1
#
_cell.length_a   1.000
_cell.length_b   1.000
_cell.length_c   1.000
_cell.angle_alpha   90.00
_cell.angle_beta   90.00
_cell.angle_gamma   90.00
#
_symmetry.space_group_name_H-M   'P 1'
#
loop_
_entity.id
_entity.type
_entity.pdbx_description
1 polymer ?
#
loop_
_entity_poly.entity_id
_entity_poly.type
_entity_poly.pdbx_seq_one_letter_code
_entity_poly.pdbx_strand_id
1 'polypeptide(L)'
;MKISPIFFLILSVLLSITDAADVVNITVDDAGFDPLTNQYILYQPARAWKYSSNCSNCTAQLDETRAYMATWHDGTFDPGLGTVVSSNTPDEVLYAEFNFTGVAVFVYCILSNSKEFPSGGSDMTFYVDGEQKGTFVRDADGSPGYIYDFPVFVASSLPDGEHRLLIQSGRKGGKKVLTLLDRIVYTQNRKAEANITSTLHPTEAGKSRELKGHQPKPDKSSEVIARHLLQSLVVLCGLGYLLLIGFGWLFWRHRNRSNQNARQQ
;
A
#
# COMPACT_ATOMS: atom_id res chain seq x y z
N MET A 1 -11.02 -4.73 54.71
CA MET A 1 -9.96 -4.46 53.72
C MET A 1 -10.44 -3.35 52.80
N LYS A 2 -9.84 -2.16 52.83
CA LYS A 2 -10.17 -1.06 51.91
C LYS A 2 -9.26 -1.17 50.70
N ILE A 3 -9.81 -1.56 49.55
CA ILE A 3 -9.06 -1.65 48.29
C ILE A 3 -8.78 -0.22 47.81
N SER A 4 -7.51 0.09 47.57
CA SER A 4 -7.06 1.45 47.23
C SER A 4 -7.57 1.86 45.84
N PRO A 5 -8.05 3.10 45.64
CA PRO A 5 -8.43 3.62 44.31
C PRO A 5 -7.25 3.62 43.32
N ILE A 6 -6.01 3.61 43.83
CA ILE A 6 -4.79 3.47 43.03
C ILE A 6 -4.73 2.10 42.35
N PHE A 7 -5.27 1.05 42.98
CA PHE A 7 -5.32 -0.30 42.40
C PHE A 7 -6.23 -0.36 41.16
N PHE A 8 -7.37 0.34 41.18
CA PHE A 8 -8.26 0.44 40.01
C PHE A 8 -7.62 1.25 38.87
N LEU A 9 -6.82 2.27 39.19
CA LEU A 9 -6.13 3.11 38.22
C LEU A 9 -4.96 2.37 37.55
N ILE A 10 -4.24 1.53 38.31
CA ILE A 10 -3.20 0.64 37.76
C ILE A 10 -3.85 -0.46 36.91
N LEU A 11 -4.98 -1.03 37.35
CA LEU A 11 -5.71 -2.05 36.58
C LEU A 11 -6.27 -1.48 35.27
N SER A 12 -6.79 -0.25 35.25
CA SER A 12 -7.28 0.39 34.02
C SER A 12 -6.15 0.73 33.04
N VAL A 13 -4.97 1.11 33.53
CA VAL A 13 -3.77 1.36 32.69
C VAL A 13 -3.21 0.05 32.13
N LEU A 14 -3.22 -1.05 32.91
CA LEU A 14 -2.79 -2.37 32.45
C LEU A 14 -3.78 -3.04 31.47
N LEU A 15 -5.07 -2.74 31.55
CA LEU A 15 -6.10 -3.16 30.58
C LEU A 15 -6.06 -2.35 29.26
N SER A 16 -5.24 -1.29 29.20
CA SER A 16 -5.12 -0.42 28.02
C SER A 16 -3.91 -0.76 27.14
N ILE A 17 -3.38 -1.98 27.23
CA ILE A 17 -2.43 -2.49 26.22
C ILE A 17 -3.24 -2.66 24.94
N THR A 18 -3.36 -1.59 24.17
CA THR A 18 -3.90 -1.65 22.82
C THR A 18 -2.90 -2.45 21.99
N ASP A 19 -3.33 -3.61 21.52
CA ASP A 19 -2.62 -4.37 20.51
C ASP A 19 -2.48 -3.46 19.29
N ALA A 20 -1.28 -2.93 19.06
CA ALA A 20 -1.01 -2.13 17.88
C ALA A 20 -1.08 -3.11 16.70
N ALA A 21 -2.18 -3.07 15.94
CA ALA A 21 -2.32 -3.86 14.74
C ALA A 21 -1.13 -3.53 13.81
N ASP A 22 -0.28 -4.52 13.57
CA ASP A 22 0.79 -4.40 12.58
C ASP A 22 0.10 -4.36 11.22
N VAL A 23 0.12 -3.20 10.55
CA VAL A 23 -0.54 -3.01 9.25
C VAL A 23 0.50 -3.00 8.15
N VAL A 24 0.26 -3.76 7.08
CA VAL A 24 1.14 -3.82 5.90
C VAL A 24 0.37 -3.40 4.66
N ASN A 25 1.04 -2.64 3.78
CA ASN A 25 0.50 -2.29 2.46
C ASN A 25 0.94 -3.32 1.43
N ILE A 26 -0.02 -3.90 0.72
CA ILE A 26 0.19 -4.78 -0.41
C ILE A 26 -0.14 -3.98 -1.67
N THR A 27 0.78 -3.97 -2.62
CA THR A 27 0.59 -3.31 -3.92
C THR A 27 0.34 -4.36 -4.99
N VAL A 28 -0.74 -4.17 -5.73
CA VAL A 28 -1.15 -5.00 -6.86
C VAL A 28 -1.03 -4.15 -8.11
N ASP A 29 -0.15 -4.58 -8.98
CA ASP A 29 0.06 -4.00 -10.31
C ASP A 29 -1.19 -4.14 -11.18
N ASP A 30 -1.41 -3.22 -12.12
CA ASP A 30 -2.55 -3.30 -13.04
C ASP A 30 -2.54 -4.57 -13.92
N ALA A 31 -1.35 -5.07 -14.27
CA ALA A 31 -1.18 -6.24 -15.14
C ALA A 31 -0.71 -7.49 -14.38
N GLY A 32 -0.24 -7.31 -13.15
CA GLY A 32 0.26 -8.37 -12.28
C GLY A 32 -0.82 -9.09 -11.47
N PHE A 33 -0.35 -10.09 -10.73
CA PHE A 33 -1.14 -10.77 -9.72
C PHE A 33 -0.87 -10.17 -8.34
N ASP A 34 -1.86 -10.24 -7.45
CA ASP A 34 -1.68 -10.00 -6.02
C ASP A 34 -0.63 -10.97 -5.47
N PRO A 35 0.48 -10.47 -4.89
CA PRO A 35 1.57 -11.31 -4.41
C PRO A 35 1.19 -12.29 -3.30
N LEU A 36 0.06 -12.10 -2.63
CA LEU A 36 -0.41 -12.98 -1.56
C LEU A 36 -1.43 -14.03 -2.05
N THR A 37 -2.31 -13.65 -2.96
CA THR A 37 -3.46 -14.48 -3.36
C THR A 37 -3.35 -15.06 -4.78
N ASN A 38 -2.40 -14.57 -5.59
CA ASN A 38 -2.27 -14.85 -7.02
C ASN A 38 -3.53 -14.47 -7.83
N GLN A 39 -4.35 -13.54 -7.34
CA GLN A 39 -5.51 -13.01 -8.06
C GLN A 39 -5.14 -11.83 -8.95
N TYR A 40 -5.87 -11.64 -10.04
CA TYR A 40 -5.67 -10.52 -10.98
C TYR A 40 -6.84 -9.54 -10.87
N ILE A 41 -6.62 -8.30 -11.32
CA ILE A 41 -7.70 -7.36 -11.56
C ILE A 41 -8.53 -7.86 -12.76
N LEU A 42 -9.85 -7.94 -12.58
CA LEU A 42 -10.77 -8.38 -13.62
C LEU A 42 -11.32 -7.18 -14.39
N TYR A 43 -10.98 -7.08 -15.66
CA TYR A 43 -11.38 -6.00 -16.56
C TYR A 43 -12.59 -6.37 -17.43
N GLN A 44 -13.63 -5.53 -17.42
CA GLN A 44 -14.87 -5.76 -18.16
C GLN A 44 -15.37 -4.50 -18.89
N PRO A 45 -15.94 -4.64 -20.10
CA PRO A 45 -15.74 -5.79 -20.98
C PRO A 45 -14.26 -5.88 -21.37
N ALA A 46 -13.65 -7.07 -21.37
CA ALA A 46 -12.20 -7.23 -21.58
C ALA A 46 -11.68 -6.56 -22.87
N ARG A 47 -12.52 -6.51 -23.92
CA ARG A 47 -12.18 -5.86 -25.20
C ARG A 47 -11.93 -4.35 -25.10
N ALA A 48 -12.51 -3.68 -24.10
CA ALA A 48 -12.45 -2.23 -23.92
C ALA A 48 -11.26 -1.77 -23.07
N TRP A 49 -10.55 -2.72 -22.44
CA TRP A 49 -9.35 -2.46 -21.67
C TRP A 49 -8.13 -2.96 -22.46
N LYS A 50 -7.10 -2.11 -22.57
CA LYS A 50 -5.87 -2.42 -23.28
C LYS A 50 -4.70 -2.38 -22.32
N TYR A 51 -4.03 -3.52 -22.18
CA TYR A 51 -2.76 -3.60 -21.49
C TYR A 51 -1.68 -2.85 -22.27
N SER A 52 -0.87 -2.04 -21.57
CA SER A 52 0.23 -1.22 -22.09
C SER A 52 1.05 -1.89 -23.20
N SER A 53 1.56 -3.11 -22.98
CA SER A 53 2.42 -3.81 -23.96
C SER A 53 1.72 -4.18 -25.27
N ASN A 54 0.39 -4.28 -25.25
CA ASN A 54 -0.43 -4.68 -26.39
C ASN A 54 -1.25 -3.51 -26.93
N CYS A 55 -0.95 -2.28 -26.53
CA CYS A 55 -1.73 -1.12 -26.92
C CYS A 55 -1.13 -0.35 -28.10
N SER A 56 -1.02 -1.01 -29.26
CA SER A 56 -0.52 -0.39 -30.49
C SER A 56 -1.39 0.78 -31.00
N ASN A 57 -2.64 0.86 -30.54
CA ASN A 57 -3.59 1.92 -30.89
C ASN A 57 -3.96 2.81 -29.69
N CYS A 58 -3.24 2.72 -28.57
CA CYS A 58 -3.40 3.67 -27.48
C CYS A 58 -2.96 5.05 -27.94
N THR A 59 -3.83 6.03 -27.71
CA THR A 59 -3.49 7.44 -27.93
C THR A 59 -2.72 8.01 -26.76
N ALA A 60 -2.83 7.43 -25.56
CA ALA A 60 -1.94 7.71 -24.45
C ALA A 60 -0.53 7.20 -24.76
N GLN A 61 0.47 8.07 -24.58
CA GLN A 61 1.88 7.82 -24.82
C GLN A 61 2.61 8.15 -23.52
N LEU A 62 2.76 7.15 -22.65
CA LEU A 62 3.31 7.30 -21.31
C LEU A 62 4.81 7.05 -21.28
N ASP A 63 5.46 7.59 -20.25
CA ASP A 63 6.81 7.24 -19.85
C ASP A 63 6.72 6.05 -18.89
N GLU A 64 7.01 4.86 -19.41
CA GLU A 64 6.90 3.59 -18.69
C GLU A 64 7.73 3.59 -17.39
N THR A 65 8.83 4.34 -17.34
CA THR A 65 9.71 4.39 -16.16
C THR A 65 9.06 5.07 -14.95
N ARG A 66 7.91 5.72 -15.16
CA ARG A 66 7.14 6.43 -14.14
C ARG A 66 5.86 5.69 -13.74
N ALA A 67 5.50 4.64 -14.47
CA ALA A 67 4.39 3.77 -14.14
C ALA A 67 4.86 2.69 -13.15
N TYR A 68 3.97 2.23 -12.27
CA TYR A 68 4.29 1.11 -11.40
C TYR A 68 4.56 -0.14 -12.25
N MET A 69 5.66 -0.82 -11.97
CA MET A 69 6.15 -1.98 -12.76
C MET A 69 6.22 -1.76 -14.29
N ALA A 70 6.30 -0.50 -14.73
CA ALA A 70 6.30 -0.12 -16.13
C ALA A 70 5.05 -0.55 -16.92
N THR A 71 3.90 -0.62 -16.25
CA THR A 71 2.64 -1.11 -16.83
C THR A 71 1.46 -0.20 -16.50
N TRP A 72 0.42 -0.28 -17.33
CA TRP A 72 -0.89 0.34 -17.10
C TRP A 72 -1.96 -0.34 -17.97
N HIS A 73 -3.21 -0.21 -17.55
CA HIS A 73 -4.40 -0.62 -18.33
C HIS A 73 -5.19 0.61 -18.78
N ASP A 74 -5.29 0.79 -20.10
CA ASP A 74 -6.07 1.85 -20.75
C ASP A 74 -7.52 1.40 -20.96
N GLY A 75 -8.45 2.09 -20.29
CA GLY A 75 -9.88 1.99 -20.51
C GLY A 75 -10.42 3.31 -21.05
N THR A 76 -10.93 3.30 -22.28
CA THR A 76 -11.60 4.46 -22.86
C THR A 76 -13.11 4.21 -22.93
N PHE A 77 -13.87 4.98 -22.15
CA PHE A 77 -15.32 5.06 -22.32
C PHE A 77 -15.63 6.14 -23.35
N ASP A 78 -16.31 5.78 -24.45
CA ASP A 78 -16.64 6.73 -25.52
C ASP A 78 -18.08 6.49 -26.03
N PRO A 79 -19.04 7.34 -25.62
CA PRO A 79 -20.43 7.22 -26.07
C PRO A 79 -20.61 7.62 -27.54
N GLY A 80 -19.65 8.33 -28.14
CA GLY A 80 -19.67 8.77 -29.53
C GLY A 80 -19.19 7.73 -30.54
N LEU A 81 -18.51 6.66 -30.09
CA LEU A 81 -17.93 5.62 -30.96
C LEU A 81 -18.93 4.58 -31.48
N GLY A 82 -20.23 4.82 -31.35
CA GLY A 82 -21.31 3.90 -31.75
C GLY A 82 -21.37 3.46 -33.24
N THR A 83 -20.36 3.76 -34.06
CA THR A 83 -20.35 3.45 -35.49
C THR A 83 -19.02 3.00 -36.13
N VAL A 84 -17.85 3.01 -35.45
CA VAL A 84 -16.58 2.80 -36.19
C VAL A 84 -15.65 1.69 -35.69
N VAL A 85 -15.76 1.16 -34.47
CA VAL A 85 -14.88 0.04 -34.08
C VAL A 85 -15.57 -0.98 -33.17
N SER A 86 -16.11 -2.04 -33.76
CA SER A 86 -16.34 -3.37 -33.15
C SER A 86 -17.29 -3.51 -31.94
N SER A 87 -17.98 -2.47 -31.47
CA SER A 87 -19.01 -2.61 -30.42
C SER A 87 -20.41 -2.32 -30.94
N ASN A 88 -21.28 -3.34 -30.90
CA ASN A 88 -22.72 -3.21 -31.13
C ASN A 88 -23.45 -2.50 -29.98
N THR A 89 -22.70 -1.97 -28.99
CA THR A 89 -23.19 -1.30 -27.79
C THR A 89 -22.48 0.05 -27.64
N PRO A 90 -23.00 1.11 -28.29
CA PRO A 90 -22.65 2.47 -27.90
C PRO A 90 -22.88 2.64 -26.40
N ASP A 91 -22.05 3.45 -25.72
CA ASP A 91 -22.31 3.85 -24.33
C ASP A 91 -22.17 2.70 -23.29
N GLU A 92 -21.38 1.66 -23.60
CA GLU A 92 -21.07 0.58 -22.66
C GLU A 92 -20.06 1.05 -21.60
N VAL A 93 -20.44 0.92 -20.32
CA VAL A 93 -19.63 1.31 -19.16
C VAL A 93 -18.54 0.27 -18.90
N LEU A 94 -17.36 0.73 -18.49
CA LEU A 94 -16.19 -0.11 -18.22
C LEU A 94 -16.06 -0.37 -16.72
N TYR A 95 -15.58 -1.55 -16.35
CA TYR A 95 -15.34 -1.97 -14.98
C TYR A 95 -13.96 -2.61 -14.80
N ALA A 96 -13.34 -2.35 -13.65
CA ALA A 96 -12.21 -3.12 -13.12
C ALA A 96 -12.58 -3.59 -11.70
N GLU A 97 -12.45 -4.89 -11.43
CA GLU A 97 -12.83 -5.51 -10.16
C GLU A 97 -11.63 -6.19 -9.51
N PHE A 98 -11.51 -6.03 -8.18
CA PHE A 98 -10.45 -6.65 -7.40
C PHE A 98 -10.95 -7.04 -6.00
N ASN A 99 -10.61 -8.25 -5.56
CA ASN A 99 -10.93 -8.73 -4.21
C ASN A 99 -9.69 -8.64 -3.32
N PHE A 100 -9.86 -8.21 -2.09
CA PHE A 100 -8.77 -8.10 -1.12
C PHE A 100 -9.25 -8.41 0.30
N THR A 101 -8.33 -8.74 1.20
CA THR A 101 -8.61 -8.89 2.63
C THR A 101 -7.82 -7.85 3.40
N GLY A 102 -8.51 -6.87 4.00
CA GLY A 102 -7.82 -5.77 4.66
C GLY A 102 -8.74 -4.73 5.30
N VAL A 103 -8.13 -3.60 5.65
CA VAL A 103 -8.74 -2.47 6.36
C VAL A 103 -8.67 -1.16 5.59
N ALA A 104 -7.99 -1.13 4.44
CA ALA A 104 -7.97 0.03 3.56
C ALA A 104 -7.68 -0.37 2.10
N VAL A 105 -8.10 0.49 1.17
CA VAL A 105 -7.76 0.37 -0.26
C VAL A 105 -7.58 1.74 -0.90
N PHE A 106 -6.61 1.82 -1.82
CA PHE A 106 -6.21 3.01 -2.55
C PHE A 106 -6.08 2.64 -4.03
N VAL A 107 -6.63 3.45 -4.92
CA VAL A 107 -6.54 3.25 -6.37
C VAL A 107 -5.72 4.38 -6.96
N TYR A 108 -4.69 4.02 -7.73
CA TYR A 108 -3.80 4.97 -8.38
C TYR A 108 -3.95 4.88 -9.90
N CYS A 109 -4.10 6.03 -10.52
CA CYS A 109 -4.16 6.17 -11.96
C CYS A 109 -3.11 7.15 -12.47
N ILE A 110 -2.82 7.06 -13.76
CA ILE A 110 -2.10 8.08 -14.52
C ILE A 110 -3.14 9.00 -15.17
N LEU A 111 -3.03 10.30 -14.95
CA LEU A 111 -3.99 11.27 -15.50
C LEU A 111 -3.38 11.97 -16.71
N SER A 112 -4.11 11.98 -17.83
CA SER A 112 -3.75 12.79 -18.99
C SER A 112 -4.20 14.24 -18.80
N ASN A 113 -3.36 15.19 -19.18
CA ASN A 113 -3.70 16.60 -19.21
C ASN A 113 -4.23 17.06 -20.58
N SER A 114 -4.17 16.21 -21.61
CA SER A 114 -4.66 16.53 -22.95
C SER A 114 -6.20 16.57 -22.99
N LYS A 115 -6.76 17.49 -23.78
CA LYS A 115 -8.22 17.58 -24.00
C LYS A 115 -8.74 16.64 -25.08
N GLU A 116 -7.92 16.31 -26.07
CA GLU A 116 -8.38 15.62 -27.29
C GLU A 116 -7.66 14.30 -27.57
N PHE A 117 -6.32 14.31 -27.62
CA PHE A 117 -5.53 13.15 -28.05
C PHE A 117 -4.41 12.81 -27.04
N PRO A 118 -4.67 11.96 -26.03
CA PRO A 118 -5.97 11.36 -25.70
C PRO A 118 -6.93 12.37 -25.03
N SER A 119 -8.22 12.04 -24.96
CA SER A 119 -9.18 12.83 -24.18
C SER A 119 -8.98 12.51 -22.70
N GLY A 120 -8.25 13.38 -21.99
CA GLY A 120 -7.81 13.16 -20.62
C GLY A 120 -8.85 13.45 -19.53
N GLY A 121 -10.12 13.61 -19.93
CA GLY A 121 -11.21 13.64 -18.96
C GLY A 121 -11.30 12.30 -18.22
N SER A 122 -11.57 12.32 -16.93
CA SER A 122 -11.78 11.12 -16.10
C SER A 122 -13.11 11.21 -15.38
N ASP A 123 -13.83 10.11 -15.32
CA ASP A 123 -15.08 9.97 -14.57
C ASP A 123 -15.15 8.53 -14.06
N MET A 124 -14.89 8.35 -12.77
CA MET A 124 -14.86 7.06 -12.11
C MET A 124 -15.78 7.04 -10.89
N THR A 125 -16.45 5.92 -10.68
CA THR A 125 -17.23 5.64 -9.46
C THR A 125 -16.70 4.38 -8.80
N PHE A 126 -16.51 4.43 -7.48
CA PHE A 126 -15.87 3.38 -6.71
C PHE A 126 -16.87 2.77 -5.74
N TYR A 127 -16.96 1.44 -5.78
CA TYR A 127 -17.80 0.67 -4.88
C TYR A 127 -16.93 -0.26 -4.06
N VAL A 128 -17.23 -0.37 -2.77
CA VAL A 128 -16.68 -1.41 -1.89
C VAL A 128 -17.86 -2.19 -1.36
N ASP A 129 -17.84 -3.50 -1.58
CA ASP A 129 -18.91 -4.44 -1.16
C ASP A 129 -20.29 -4.09 -1.73
N GLY A 130 -20.31 -3.51 -2.93
CA GLY A 130 -21.53 -3.09 -3.62
C GLY A 130 -22.09 -1.73 -3.18
N GLU A 131 -21.50 -1.08 -2.17
CA GLU A 131 -21.86 0.26 -1.75
C GLU A 131 -20.94 1.29 -2.42
N GLN A 132 -21.52 2.36 -2.98
CA GLN A 132 -20.74 3.45 -3.54
C GLN A 132 -19.98 4.19 -2.43
N LYS A 133 -18.65 4.16 -2.47
CA LYS A 133 -17.78 4.82 -1.48
C LYS A 133 -17.15 6.10 -1.98
N GLY A 134 -17.11 6.34 -3.29
CA GLY A 134 -16.51 7.55 -3.83
C GLY A 134 -16.71 7.74 -5.33
N THR A 135 -16.37 8.94 -5.78
CA THR A 135 -16.34 9.31 -7.20
C THR A 135 -15.10 10.15 -7.47
N PHE A 136 -14.54 10.02 -8.66
CA PHE A 136 -13.48 10.89 -9.17
C PHE A 136 -13.89 11.44 -10.53
N VAL A 137 -14.07 12.76 -10.62
CA VAL A 137 -14.40 13.43 -11.89
C VAL A 137 -13.39 14.56 -12.11
N ARG A 138 -12.77 14.57 -13.28
CA ARG A 138 -11.78 15.57 -13.66
C ARG A 138 -11.88 15.88 -15.14
N ASP A 139 -11.98 17.17 -15.47
CA ASP A 139 -11.72 17.66 -16.82
C ASP A 139 -10.22 17.93 -16.99
N ALA A 140 -9.67 17.57 -18.15
CA ALA A 140 -8.28 17.88 -18.50
C ALA A 140 -8.11 19.38 -18.78
N ASP A 141 -7.05 19.99 -18.23
CA ASP A 141 -6.80 21.43 -18.37
C ASP A 141 -6.21 21.82 -19.74
N GLY A 142 -5.70 20.85 -20.49
CA GLY A 142 -5.07 21.02 -21.80
C GLY A 142 -3.57 21.25 -21.74
N SER A 143 -2.96 21.19 -20.55
CA SER A 143 -1.50 21.24 -20.42
C SER A 143 -0.86 19.98 -21.03
N PRO A 144 0.40 20.04 -21.47
CA PRO A 144 1.08 18.85 -21.97
C PRO A 144 1.42 17.89 -20.82
N GLY A 145 1.45 16.59 -21.14
CA GLY A 145 1.97 15.55 -20.25
C GLY A 145 0.93 14.83 -19.40
N TYR A 146 1.45 14.10 -18.42
CA TYR A 146 0.70 13.19 -17.57
C TYR A 146 1.08 13.36 -16.10
N ILE A 147 0.11 13.11 -15.22
CA ILE A 147 0.27 13.08 -13.77
C ILE A 147 0.28 11.61 -13.34
N TYR A 148 1.42 11.11 -12.91
CA TYR A 148 1.61 9.74 -12.43
C TYR A 148 1.33 9.67 -10.93
N ASP A 149 1.17 8.44 -10.40
CA ASP A 149 0.98 8.19 -8.96
C ASP A 149 -0.20 8.96 -8.34
N PHE A 150 -1.26 9.23 -9.11
CA PHE A 150 -2.37 10.04 -8.62
C PHE A 150 -3.43 9.17 -7.92
N PRO A 151 -3.70 9.37 -6.61
CA PRO A 151 -4.74 8.62 -5.91
C PRO A 151 -6.12 9.13 -6.33
N VAL A 152 -6.85 8.32 -7.10
CA VAL A 152 -8.20 8.65 -7.57
C VAL A 152 -9.28 8.14 -6.61
N PHE A 153 -8.94 7.20 -5.74
CA PHE A 153 -9.83 6.72 -4.68
C PHE A 153 -9.03 6.31 -3.44
N VAL A 154 -9.60 6.61 -2.28
CA VAL A 154 -9.05 6.25 -0.97
C VAL A 154 -10.19 5.84 -0.05
N ALA A 155 -10.13 4.62 0.47
CA ALA A 155 -10.93 4.17 1.60
C ALA A 155 -9.96 3.72 2.70
N SER A 156 -9.68 4.59 3.66
CA SER A 156 -8.63 4.39 4.67
C SER A 156 -9.08 3.68 5.95
N SER A 157 -10.37 3.36 6.07
CA SER A 157 -10.97 2.76 7.27
C SER A 157 -12.14 1.87 6.90
N LEU A 158 -11.84 0.64 6.52
CA LEU A 158 -12.79 -0.44 6.28
C LEU A 158 -12.77 -1.40 7.49
N PRO A 159 -13.89 -2.11 7.77
CA PRO A 159 -13.87 -3.22 8.70
C PRO A 159 -12.81 -4.25 8.30
N ASP A 160 -12.08 -4.85 9.24
CA ASP A 160 -11.13 -5.91 8.90
C ASP A 160 -11.87 -7.13 8.33
N GLY A 161 -11.62 -7.46 7.06
CA GLY A 161 -12.30 -8.56 6.40
C GLY A 161 -12.02 -8.63 4.91
N GLU A 162 -12.74 -9.54 4.25
CA GLU A 162 -12.76 -9.64 2.79
C GLU A 162 -13.64 -8.52 2.20
N HIS A 163 -13.14 -7.92 1.13
CA HIS A 163 -13.79 -6.84 0.42
C HIS A 163 -13.71 -7.05 -1.09
N ARG A 164 -14.73 -6.53 -1.78
CA ARG A 164 -14.74 -6.43 -3.25
C ARG A 164 -14.74 -4.97 -3.67
N LEU A 165 -13.64 -4.54 -4.30
CA LEU A 165 -13.54 -3.25 -4.96
C LEU A 165 -14.07 -3.38 -6.40
N LEU A 166 -14.98 -2.49 -6.77
CA LEU A 166 -15.41 -2.30 -8.15
C LEU A 166 -15.16 -0.84 -8.57
N ILE A 167 -14.33 -0.67 -9.60
CA ILE A 167 -14.05 0.61 -10.24
C ILE A 167 -14.90 0.68 -11.51
N GLN A 168 -15.83 1.61 -11.55
CA GLN A 168 -16.60 1.92 -12.76
C GLN A 168 -15.95 3.11 -13.47
N SER A 169 -15.67 2.99 -14.77
CA SER A 169 -15.15 4.05 -15.62
C SER A 169 -16.20 4.47 -16.64
N GLY A 170 -16.56 5.75 -16.61
CA GLY A 170 -17.66 6.32 -17.37
C GLY A 170 -19.03 6.04 -16.76
N ARG A 171 -20.06 6.56 -17.43
CA ARG A 171 -21.46 6.39 -17.05
C ARG A 171 -22.31 6.51 -18.30
N LYS A 172 -23.42 5.77 -18.36
CA LYS A 172 -24.36 5.85 -19.48
C LYS A 172 -24.82 7.30 -19.72
N GLY A 173 -24.74 7.78 -20.95
CA GLY A 173 -25.03 9.17 -21.33
C GLY A 173 -23.98 10.19 -20.88
N GLY A 174 -22.81 9.72 -20.42
CA GLY A 174 -21.68 10.55 -19.98
C GLY A 174 -20.92 11.18 -21.14
N LYS A 175 -19.77 11.78 -20.82
CA LYS A 175 -18.79 12.23 -21.82
C LYS A 175 -17.78 11.12 -22.10
N LYS A 176 -17.02 11.25 -23.18
CA LYS A 176 -15.82 10.44 -23.39
C LYS A 176 -14.85 10.65 -22.21
N VAL A 177 -14.34 9.56 -21.63
CA VAL A 177 -13.33 9.60 -20.56
C VAL A 177 -12.28 8.52 -20.75
N LEU A 178 -11.10 8.78 -20.19
CA LEU A 178 -9.95 7.91 -20.14
C LEU A 178 -9.63 7.52 -18.69
N THR A 179 -9.41 6.22 -18.51
CA THR A 179 -8.88 5.64 -17.27
C THR A 179 -7.58 4.91 -17.62
N LEU A 180 -6.46 5.37 -17.05
CA LEU A 180 -5.18 4.67 -17.11
C LEU A 180 -4.89 4.12 -15.71
N LEU A 181 -5.37 2.92 -15.43
CA LEU A 181 -5.16 2.27 -14.12
C LEU A 181 -3.72 1.78 -14.03
N ASP A 182 -3.04 2.14 -12.93
CA ASP A 182 -1.62 1.85 -12.72
C ASP A 182 -1.41 0.84 -11.59
N ARG A 183 -2.09 1.03 -10.45
CA ARG A 183 -2.05 0.05 -9.35
C ARG A 183 -3.20 0.20 -8.35
N ILE A 184 -3.41 -0.87 -7.60
CA ILE A 184 -4.23 -0.87 -6.39
C ILE A 184 -3.32 -1.17 -5.20
N VAL A 185 -3.48 -0.43 -4.11
CA VAL A 185 -2.81 -0.72 -2.84
C VAL A 185 -3.89 -1.05 -1.81
N TYR A 186 -3.77 -2.17 -1.10
CA TYR A 186 -4.62 -2.45 0.05
C TYR A 186 -3.79 -2.63 1.31
N THR A 187 -4.38 -2.32 2.47
CA THR A 187 -3.73 -2.47 3.76
C THR A 187 -4.34 -3.64 4.50
N GLN A 188 -3.52 -4.55 5.01
CA GLN A 188 -3.96 -5.71 5.79
C GLN A 188 -3.38 -5.65 7.22
N ASN A 189 -4.16 -6.11 8.20
CA ASN A 189 -3.64 -6.39 9.54
C ASN A 189 -2.80 -7.68 9.50
N ARG A 190 -1.49 -7.57 9.71
CA ARG A 190 -0.64 -8.70 10.03
C ARG A 190 -1.01 -9.19 11.43
N LYS A 191 -1.70 -10.33 11.50
CA LYS A 191 -1.79 -11.05 12.77
C LYS A 191 -0.36 -11.41 13.16
N ALA A 192 0.10 -10.96 14.33
CA ALA A 192 1.34 -11.46 14.90
C ALA A 192 1.18 -12.97 15.04
N GLU A 193 1.86 -13.74 14.19
CA GLU A 193 1.94 -15.19 14.38
C GLU A 193 2.54 -15.39 15.76
N ALA A 194 1.71 -15.80 16.71
CA ALA A 194 2.20 -16.31 17.98
C ALA A 194 3.19 -17.40 17.63
N ASN A 195 4.44 -17.22 18.06
CA ASN A 195 5.58 -18.07 17.78
C ASN A 195 5.27 -19.51 18.27
N ILE A 196 4.61 -20.33 17.45
CA ILE A 196 4.44 -21.75 17.75
C ILE A 196 5.81 -22.35 17.51
N THR A 197 6.53 -22.48 18.62
CA THR A 197 7.74 -23.28 18.72
C THR A 197 7.37 -24.69 18.29
N SER A 198 7.57 -25.00 17.01
CA SER A 198 7.39 -26.34 16.49
C SER A 198 8.56 -27.17 16.99
N THR A 199 8.31 -27.90 18.07
CA THR A 199 9.14 -28.99 18.56
C THR A 199 9.39 -29.96 17.41
N LEU A 200 10.62 -29.95 16.88
CA LEU A 200 11.13 -30.94 15.94
C LEU A 200 11.02 -32.32 16.57
N HIS A 201 10.23 -33.21 15.96
CA HIS A 201 10.35 -34.65 16.15
C HIS A 201 10.88 -35.28 14.85
N PRO A 202 12.02 -35.97 14.87
CA PRO A 202 12.62 -36.56 13.67
C PRO A 202 12.09 -37.98 13.45
N THR A 203 11.64 -38.31 12.24
CA THR A 203 11.55 -39.72 11.80
C THR A 203 11.82 -39.84 10.30
N GLU A 204 13.02 -40.39 10.05
CA GLU A 204 13.50 -41.25 8.96
C GLU A 204 13.12 -41.05 7.48
N ALA A 205 14.15 -40.65 6.74
CA ALA A 205 14.80 -41.40 5.65
C ALA A 205 13.95 -41.93 4.47
N GLY A 206 13.92 -41.13 3.39
CA GLY A 206 13.70 -41.56 2.02
C GLY A 206 14.83 -41.07 1.10
N LYS A 207 15.46 -41.97 0.37
CA LYS A 207 16.73 -41.81 -0.38
C LYS A 207 16.51 -41.26 -1.81
N SER A 208 17.48 -40.48 -2.30
CA SER A 208 17.81 -40.17 -3.73
C SER A 208 16.96 -39.07 -4.41
N ARG A 209 17.48 -38.09 -5.18
CA ARG A 209 18.68 -37.98 -6.02
C ARG A 209 19.30 -36.57 -6.02
N GLU A 210 20.61 -36.57 -6.17
CA GLU A 210 21.54 -35.45 -6.33
C GLU A 210 21.46 -34.83 -7.74
N LEU A 211 21.37 -33.49 -7.83
CA LEU A 211 21.75 -32.73 -9.04
C LEU A 211 22.61 -31.53 -8.64
N LYS A 212 23.81 -31.48 -9.21
CA LYS A 212 24.92 -30.55 -8.95
C LYS A 212 24.51 -29.08 -9.03
N GLY A 213 24.94 -28.33 -8.01
CA GLY A 213 24.74 -26.90 -7.87
C GLY A 213 25.58 -26.02 -8.78
N HIS A 214 25.07 -24.80 -8.98
CA HIS A 214 25.81 -23.63 -9.43
C HIS A 214 25.71 -22.59 -8.31
N GLN A 215 26.84 -22.28 -7.66
CA GLN A 215 26.92 -21.29 -6.58
C GLN A 215 26.95 -19.87 -7.17
N PRO A 216 26.03 -18.96 -6.83
CA PRO A 216 26.23 -17.54 -7.06
C PRO A 216 27.11 -16.96 -5.94
N LYS A 217 28.11 -16.21 -6.37
CA LYS A 217 29.07 -15.45 -5.57
C LYS A 217 28.34 -14.38 -4.74
N PRO A 218 28.68 -14.14 -3.46
CA PRO A 218 27.99 -13.16 -2.63
C PRO A 218 28.18 -11.74 -3.18
N ASP A 219 27.05 -11.04 -3.33
CA ASP A 219 26.97 -9.67 -3.83
C ASP A 219 27.49 -8.67 -2.77
N LYS A 220 28.34 -7.74 -3.23
CA LYS A 220 29.03 -6.73 -2.41
C LYS A 220 28.06 -5.75 -1.72
N SER A 221 26.80 -5.71 -2.16
CA SER A 221 25.72 -4.91 -1.56
C SER A 221 25.38 -5.34 -0.13
N SER A 222 25.44 -6.65 0.16
CA SER A 222 25.09 -7.22 1.47
C SER A 222 26.08 -6.85 2.59
N GLU A 223 27.37 -6.73 2.27
CA GLU A 223 28.39 -6.29 3.23
C GLU A 223 28.27 -4.80 3.58
N VAL A 224 27.81 -3.96 2.65
CA VAL A 224 27.66 -2.51 2.88
C VAL A 224 26.47 -2.23 3.80
N ILE A 225 25.35 -2.92 3.61
CA ILE A 225 24.15 -2.77 4.45
C ILE A 225 24.43 -3.25 5.90
N ALA A 226 25.14 -4.38 6.05
CA ALA A 226 25.52 -4.89 7.37
C ALA A 226 26.43 -3.92 8.14
N ARG A 227 27.35 -3.22 7.45
CA ARG A 227 28.25 -2.23 8.07
C ARG A 227 27.53 -0.94 8.50
N HIS A 228 26.49 -0.51 7.79
CA HIS A 228 25.72 0.68 8.17
C HIS A 228 24.81 0.46 9.38
N LEU A 229 24.24 -0.74 9.53
CA LEU A 229 23.40 -1.07 10.69
C LEU A 229 24.19 -1.19 11.99
N LEU A 230 25.45 -1.63 11.93
CA LEU A 230 26.30 -1.73 13.12
C LEU A 230 26.75 -0.35 13.63
N GLN A 231 26.98 0.62 12.74
CA GLN A 231 27.44 1.96 13.12
C GLN A 231 26.33 2.82 13.76
N SER A 232 25.06 2.64 13.36
CA SER A 232 23.93 3.41 13.93
C SER A 232 23.59 3.01 15.37
N LEU A 233 23.75 1.73 15.73
CA LEU A 233 23.51 1.22 17.08
C LEU A 233 24.51 1.76 18.12
N VAL A 234 25.78 1.94 17.74
CA VAL A 234 26.83 2.47 18.65
C VAL A 234 26.57 3.93 19.03
N VAL A 235 26.04 4.74 18.12
CA VAL A 235 25.74 6.16 18.36
C VAL A 235 24.55 6.33 19.31
N LEU A 236 23.50 5.51 19.16
CA LEU A 236 22.32 5.53 20.04
C LEU A 236 22.64 5.12 21.48
N CYS A 237 23.46 4.08 21.68
CA CYS A 237 23.88 3.66 23.02
C CYS A 237 24.78 4.71 23.70
N GLY A 238 25.65 5.40 22.96
CA GLY A 238 26.51 6.46 23.49
C GLY A 238 25.73 7.67 24.01
N LEU A 239 24.71 8.12 23.29
CA LEU A 239 23.86 9.25 23.70
C LEU A 239 23.03 8.92 24.95
N GLY A 240 22.48 7.71 25.04
CA GLY A 240 21.75 7.27 26.24
C GLY A 240 22.65 7.24 27.49
N TYR A 241 23.90 6.78 27.35
CA TYR A 241 24.85 6.71 28.46
C TYR A 241 25.26 8.09 28.98
N LEU A 242 25.48 9.06 28.08
CA LEU A 242 25.83 10.44 28.46
C LEU A 242 24.69 11.15 29.18
N LEU A 243 23.43 10.91 28.79
CA LEU A 243 22.26 11.44 29.48
C LEU A 243 22.15 10.89 30.90
N LEU A 244 22.38 9.59 31.11
CA LEU A 244 22.35 8.98 32.45
C LEU A 244 23.41 9.57 33.39
N ILE A 245 24.63 9.82 32.90
CA ILE A 245 25.69 10.48 33.69
C ILE A 245 25.29 11.92 34.02
N GLY A 246 24.75 12.67 33.05
CA GLY A 246 24.30 14.05 33.24
C GLY A 246 23.21 14.15 34.32
N PHE A 247 22.19 13.29 34.27
CA PHE A 247 21.14 13.23 35.28
C PHE A 247 21.68 12.82 36.66
N GLY A 248 22.58 11.84 36.72
CA GLY A 248 23.23 11.43 37.96
C GLY A 248 24.02 12.56 38.63
N TRP A 249 24.77 13.34 37.85
CA TRP A 249 25.54 14.48 38.35
C TRP A 249 24.65 15.62 38.85
N LEU A 250 23.58 15.95 38.11
CA LEU A 250 22.61 16.97 38.55
C LEU A 250 21.92 16.58 39.85
N PHE A 251 21.53 15.30 39.97
CA PHE A 251 20.90 14.79 41.19
C PHE A 251 21.86 14.80 42.38
N TRP A 252 23.12 14.38 42.17
CA TRP A 252 24.16 14.46 43.20
C TRP A 252 24.43 15.89 43.66
N ARG A 253 24.53 16.84 42.71
CA ARG A 253 24.75 18.27 43.01
C ARG A 253 23.58 18.87 43.78
N HIS A 254 22.34 18.52 43.42
CA HIS A 254 21.15 18.98 44.13
C HIS A 254 21.11 18.44 45.56
N ARG A 255 21.42 17.15 45.75
CA ARG A 255 21.47 16.51 47.07
C ARG A 255 22.55 17.13 47.96
N ASN A 256 23.73 17.43 47.41
CA ASN A 256 24.82 18.00 48.19
C ASN A 256 24.52 19.45 48.62
N ARG A 257 23.82 20.24 47.79
CA ARG A 257 23.32 21.58 48.16
C ARG A 257 22.25 21.52 49.26
N SER A 258 21.32 20.56 49.18
CA SER A 258 20.31 20.35 50.23
C SER A 258 20.96 20.00 51.58
N ASN A 259 21.98 19.15 51.58
CA ASN A 259 22.71 18.75 52.78
C ASN A 259 23.53 19.88 53.41
N GLN A 260 24.01 20.86 52.64
CA GLN A 260 24.70 22.03 53.17
C GLN A 260 23.72 23.01 53.86
N ASN A 261 22.53 23.19 53.30
CA ASN A 261 21.49 24.04 53.89
C ASN A 261 20.94 23.45 55.20
N ALA A 262 20.86 22.12 55.30
CA ALA A 262 20.41 21.41 56.52
C ALA A 262 21.44 21.43 57.66
N ARG A 263 22.69 21.85 57.42
CA ARG A 263 23.74 21.96 58.45
C ARG A 263 23.93 23.39 59.00
N GLN A 264 23.13 24.34 58.52
CA GLN A 264 23.17 25.75 58.94
C GLN A 264 21.91 26.19 59.72
N GLN A 265 21.06 25.25 60.15
CA GLN A 265 19.96 25.43 61.10
C GLN A 265 20.23 24.58 62.33
#